data_AF-A0A518DMV1-F1
#
_entry.id   AF-A0A518DMV1-F1
#
_cell.length_a   1.000
_cell.length_b   1.000
_cell.length_c   1.000
_cell.angle_alpha   90.00
_cell.angle_beta   90.00
_cell.angle_gamma   90.00
#
_symmetry.space_group_name_H-M   'P 1'
#
loop_
_entity.id
_entity.type
_entity.pdbx_description
1 polymer ?
#
loop_
_entity_poly.entity_id
_entity_poly.type
_entity_poly.pdbx_seq_one_letter_code
_entity_poly.pdbx_strand_id
1 'polypeptide(L)'
;MPAACAVEMVHAYSLIHDDLPAMDDDDLRRGRPSCHAAFDEATAILAGDALLAQAFETLADGIRPSDRAARCCAVLAKAAGPAALVGGQADDLSSQGEGGIAHLEHIHRRKTGALFRASLQLGAIAAGADADKLQALDTYGEKMGLAFQIVDDLLDLESDEETLGKRTQKDSQQGKLTFPGLLGVDESRRRAEQLIADACRSLTLFGPQASRLEGLAHYVLERKH
;
A
#
# COMPACT_ATOMS: atom_id res chain seq x y z
N MET A 1 -9.77 0.26 -18.59
CA MET A 1 -9.15 -0.32 -17.37
C MET A 1 -9.58 0.47 -16.13
N PRO A 2 -10.88 0.58 -15.82
CA PRO A 2 -11.35 1.55 -14.84
C PRO A 2 -10.93 1.21 -13.40
N ALA A 3 -10.95 -0.08 -13.06
CA ALA A 3 -10.50 -0.60 -11.77
C ALA A 3 -9.06 -0.18 -11.42
N ALA A 4 -8.13 -0.38 -12.35
CA ALA A 4 -6.72 -0.03 -12.15
C ALA A 4 -6.53 1.49 -11.98
N CYS A 5 -7.19 2.30 -12.82
CA CYS A 5 -7.12 3.76 -12.71
C CYS A 5 -7.68 4.27 -11.37
N ALA A 6 -8.79 3.70 -10.89
CA ALA A 6 -9.39 4.11 -9.63
C ALA A 6 -8.49 3.82 -8.42
N VAL A 7 -7.82 2.66 -8.41
CA VAL A 7 -6.83 2.34 -7.38
C VAL A 7 -5.66 3.32 -7.41
N GLU A 8 -5.11 3.60 -8.59
CA GLU A 8 -3.99 4.55 -8.73
C GLU A 8 -4.38 5.98 -8.36
N MET A 9 -5.62 6.40 -8.62
CA MET A 9 -6.15 7.68 -8.12
C MET A 9 -6.21 7.69 -6.58
N VAL A 10 -6.65 6.60 -5.96
CA VAL A 10 -6.66 6.44 -4.50
C VAL A 10 -5.24 6.48 -3.92
N HIS A 11 -4.31 5.76 -4.53
CA HIS A 11 -2.92 5.77 -4.14
C HIS A 11 -2.27 7.16 -4.32
N ALA A 12 -2.56 7.83 -5.44
CA ALA A 12 -2.01 9.15 -5.71
C ALA A 12 -2.54 10.21 -4.74
N TYR A 13 -3.83 10.21 -4.41
CA TYR A 13 -4.34 11.16 -3.41
C TYR A 13 -3.68 10.90 -2.06
N SER A 14 -3.51 9.64 -1.66
CA SER A 14 -3.00 9.34 -0.32
C SER A 14 -1.60 9.89 -0.18
N LEU A 15 -0.75 9.78 -1.20
CA LEU A 15 0.59 10.38 -1.21
C LEU A 15 0.56 11.91 -1.21
N ILE A 16 -0.32 12.53 -2.00
CA ILE A 16 -0.45 14.00 -2.02
C ILE A 16 -0.80 14.55 -0.63
N HIS A 17 -1.68 13.88 0.10
CA HIS A 17 -2.05 14.28 1.45
C HIS A 17 -0.98 13.91 2.49
N ASP A 18 -0.33 12.76 2.35
CA ASP A 18 0.79 12.33 3.21
C ASP A 18 1.95 13.33 3.17
N ASP A 19 2.22 13.93 2.00
CA ASP A 19 3.27 14.93 1.80
C ASP A 19 2.97 16.30 2.43
N LEU A 20 1.75 16.58 2.91
CA LEU A 20 1.40 17.92 3.41
C LEU A 20 2.22 18.30 4.66
N PRO A 21 2.42 19.61 4.94
CA PRO A 21 3.14 20.08 6.14
C PRO A 21 2.54 19.63 7.47
N ALA A 22 1.24 19.32 7.50
CA ALA A 22 0.57 18.80 8.69
C ALA A 22 0.74 17.28 8.89
N MET A 23 1.43 16.60 7.96
CA MET A 23 1.62 15.15 7.89
C MET A 23 3.12 14.85 7.91
N ASP A 24 3.72 14.31 6.84
CA ASP A 24 5.16 14.02 6.80
C ASP A 24 6.01 15.24 6.36
N ASP A 25 5.41 16.33 5.84
CA ASP A 25 6.10 17.58 5.42
C ASP A 25 7.22 17.34 4.37
N ASP A 26 6.96 16.44 3.41
CA ASP A 26 7.91 16.04 2.39
C ASP A 26 7.91 16.99 1.17
N ASP A 27 9.04 17.64 0.91
CA ASP A 27 9.24 18.52 -0.26
C ASP A 27 9.30 17.76 -1.61
N LEU A 28 9.60 16.46 -1.59
CA LEU A 28 9.88 15.66 -2.78
C LEU A 28 9.09 14.35 -2.81
N ARG A 29 8.46 14.06 -3.94
CA ARG A 29 7.80 12.78 -4.22
C ARG A 29 8.14 12.29 -5.62
N ARG A 30 8.58 11.03 -5.75
CA ARG A 30 8.96 10.40 -7.03
C ARG A 30 9.99 11.23 -7.83
N GLY A 31 10.97 11.81 -7.14
CA GLY A 31 12.05 12.61 -7.74
C GLY A 31 11.63 13.99 -8.26
N ARG A 32 10.45 14.48 -7.88
CA ARG A 32 9.91 15.81 -8.24
C ARG A 32 9.39 16.52 -6.99
N PRO A 33 9.21 17.86 -7.02
CA PRO A 33 8.54 18.56 -5.94
C PRO A 33 7.18 17.94 -5.64
N SER A 34 6.86 17.76 -4.35
CA SER A 34 5.54 17.33 -3.90
C SER A 34 4.47 18.35 -4.33
N CYS A 35 3.19 17.97 -4.24
CA CYS A 35 2.12 18.81 -4.78
C CYS A 35 2.04 20.17 -4.07
N HIS A 36 2.22 20.20 -2.74
CA HIS A 36 2.19 21.44 -1.97
C HIS A 36 3.40 22.32 -2.27
N ALA A 37 4.59 21.73 -2.47
CA ALA A 37 5.81 22.46 -2.81
C ALA A 37 5.81 23.02 -4.24
N ALA A 38 5.17 22.32 -5.19
CA ALA A 38 5.06 22.77 -6.57
C ALA A 38 3.98 23.85 -6.79
N PHE A 39 2.96 23.87 -5.93
CA PHE A 39 1.81 24.76 -6.03
C PHE A 39 1.61 25.48 -4.68
N ASP A 40 0.64 25.03 -3.88
CA ASP A 40 0.37 25.47 -2.53
C ASP A 40 -0.41 24.38 -1.77
N GLU A 41 -0.54 24.53 -0.44
CA GLU A 41 -1.26 23.58 0.42
C GLU A 41 -2.73 23.41 0.01
N ALA A 42 -3.41 24.51 -0.34
CA ALA A 42 -4.83 24.48 -0.71
C ALA A 42 -5.05 23.65 -2.00
N THR A 43 -4.16 23.81 -2.98
CA THR A 43 -4.18 23.06 -4.23
C THR A 43 -3.90 21.57 -3.97
N ALA A 44 -2.94 21.25 -3.11
CA ALA A 44 -2.63 19.86 -2.77
C ALA A 44 -3.82 19.16 -2.07
N ILE A 45 -4.46 19.83 -1.12
CA ILE A 45 -5.67 19.32 -0.45
C ILE A 45 -6.76 19.02 -1.48
N LEU A 46 -7.11 20.01 -2.32
CA LEU A 46 -8.17 19.89 -3.31
C LEU A 46 -7.84 18.88 -4.42
N ALA A 47 -6.57 18.73 -4.81
CA ALA A 47 -6.13 17.73 -5.78
C ALA A 47 -6.33 16.31 -5.23
N GLY A 48 -6.01 16.09 -3.95
CA GLY A 48 -6.28 14.81 -3.30
C GLY A 48 -7.78 14.51 -3.19
N ASP A 49 -8.58 15.49 -2.77
CA ASP A 49 -10.05 15.35 -2.68
C ASP A 49 -10.68 15.01 -4.04
N ALA A 50 -10.21 15.68 -5.10
CA ALA A 50 -10.68 15.45 -6.46
C ALA A 50 -10.32 14.03 -6.95
N LEU A 51 -9.09 13.57 -6.72
CA LEU A 51 -8.66 12.22 -7.11
C LEU A 51 -9.47 11.13 -6.39
N LEU A 52 -9.75 11.32 -5.08
CA LEU A 52 -10.60 10.40 -4.33
C LEU A 52 -12.01 10.32 -4.94
N ALA A 53 -12.64 11.45 -5.26
CA ALA A 53 -13.96 11.47 -5.88
C ALA A 53 -13.95 10.85 -7.30
N GLN A 54 -12.96 11.21 -8.11
CA GLN A 54 -12.79 10.75 -9.49
C GLN A 54 -12.53 9.23 -9.56
N ALA A 55 -11.92 8.63 -8.54
CA ALA A 55 -11.76 7.18 -8.45
C ALA A 55 -13.12 6.45 -8.47
N PHE A 56 -14.09 6.93 -7.71
CA PHE A 56 -15.43 6.33 -7.67
C PHE A 56 -16.25 6.60 -8.92
N GLU A 57 -16.14 7.79 -9.49
CA GLU A 57 -16.73 8.12 -10.79
C GLU A 57 -16.20 7.17 -11.88
N THR A 58 -14.87 6.98 -11.93
CA THR A 58 -14.21 6.08 -12.89
C THR A 58 -14.72 4.64 -12.78
N LEU A 59 -14.96 4.15 -11.57
CA LEU A 59 -15.55 2.81 -11.36
C LEU A 59 -17.01 2.75 -11.81
N ALA A 60 -17.82 3.72 -11.39
CA ALA A 60 -19.26 3.77 -11.66
C ALA A 60 -19.54 3.82 -13.17
N ASP A 61 -18.77 4.61 -13.91
CA ASP A 61 -18.97 4.79 -15.34
C ASP A 61 -18.28 3.71 -16.17
N GLY A 62 -17.12 3.25 -15.74
CA GLY A 62 -16.27 2.36 -16.53
C GLY A 62 -16.58 0.86 -16.40
N ILE A 63 -17.23 0.42 -15.31
CA ILE A 63 -17.48 -1.00 -15.06
C ILE A 63 -18.93 -1.36 -15.39
N ARG A 64 -19.11 -2.49 -16.08
CA ARG A 64 -20.43 -3.07 -16.40
C ARG A 64 -20.43 -4.58 -16.13
N PRO A 65 -21.58 -5.17 -15.77
CA PRO A 65 -22.86 -4.52 -15.40
C PRO A 65 -22.77 -3.67 -14.12
N SER A 66 -23.80 -2.86 -13.85
CA SER A 66 -23.81 -1.86 -12.76
C SER A 66 -23.69 -2.47 -11.36
N ASP A 67 -24.12 -3.71 -11.16
CA ASP A 67 -23.92 -4.45 -9.90
C ASP A 67 -22.43 -4.70 -9.61
N ARG A 68 -21.61 -4.96 -10.65
CA ARG A 68 -20.16 -5.08 -10.50
C ARG A 68 -19.52 -3.73 -10.17
N ALA A 69 -19.97 -2.66 -10.81
CA ALA A 69 -19.51 -1.31 -10.51
C ALA A 69 -19.79 -0.94 -9.03
N ALA A 70 -21.03 -1.16 -8.58
CA ALA A 70 -21.42 -0.92 -7.19
C ALA A 70 -20.57 -1.73 -6.19
N ARG A 71 -20.30 -3.01 -6.49
CA ARG A 71 -19.42 -3.86 -5.67
C ARG A 71 -17.99 -3.33 -5.63
N CYS A 72 -17.43 -2.92 -6.77
CA CYS A 72 -16.09 -2.31 -6.84
C CYS A 72 -16.02 -1.01 -6.02
N CYS A 73 -17.02 -0.12 -6.15
CA CYS A 73 -17.10 1.10 -5.35
C CYS A 73 -17.15 0.76 -3.85
N ALA A 74 -17.96 -0.22 -3.44
CA ALA A 74 -18.05 -0.62 -2.05
C ALA A 74 -16.72 -1.18 -1.49
N VAL A 75 -15.98 -1.96 -2.28
CA VAL A 75 -14.65 -2.46 -1.91
C VAL A 75 -13.67 -1.30 -1.76
N LEU A 76 -13.57 -0.43 -2.77
CA LEU A 76 -12.63 0.68 -2.75
C LEU A 76 -12.94 1.68 -1.62
N ALA A 77 -14.21 1.96 -1.34
CA ALA A 77 -14.63 2.83 -0.24
C ALA A 77 -14.23 2.27 1.13
N LYS A 78 -14.35 0.95 1.33
CA LYS A 78 -13.88 0.31 2.56
C LYS A 78 -12.37 0.37 2.69
N ALA A 79 -11.65 0.15 1.60
CA ALA A 79 -10.18 0.16 1.60
C ALA A 79 -9.59 1.57 1.78
N ALA A 80 -10.19 2.59 1.18
CA ALA A 80 -9.79 3.99 1.33
C ALA A 80 -10.30 4.63 2.64
N GLY A 81 -11.24 3.98 3.33
CA GLY A 81 -11.98 4.58 4.45
C GLY A 81 -11.28 4.50 5.82
N PRO A 82 -11.97 4.94 6.88
CA PRO A 82 -11.42 5.08 8.23
C PRO A 82 -11.10 3.74 8.92
N ALA A 83 -11.65 2.62 8.43
CA ALA A 83 -11.31 1.29 8.96
C ALA A 83 -10.03 0.70 8.33
N ALA A 84 -9.50 1.34 7.28
CA ALA A 84 -8.39 0.87 6.47
C ALA A 84 -7.41 2.02 6.22
N LEU A 85 -7.15 2.44 4.97
CA LEU A 85 -6.07 3.39 4.62
C LEU A 85 -6.02 4.62 5.53
N VAL A 86 -7.13 5.36 5.66
CA VAL A 86 -7.18 6.58 6.48
C VAL A 86 -7.00 6.27 7.97
N GLY A 87 -7.58 5.17 8.47
CA GLY A 87 -7.39 4.77 9.87
C GLY A 87 -5.99 4.24 10.17
N GLY A 88 -5.38 3.57 9.20
CA GLY A 88 -3.98 3.15 9.26
C GLY A 88 -3.05 4.34 9.32
N GLN A 89 -3.33 5.38 8.53
CA GLN A 89 -2.60 6.64 8.58
C GLN A 89 -2.76 7.35 9.92
N ALA A 90 -3.98 7.44 10.45
CA ALA A 90 -4.22 8.05 11.75
C ALA A 90 -3.48 7.32 12.88
N ASP A 91 -3.51 5.98 12.86
CA ASP A 91 -2.83 5.17 13.85
C ASP A 91 -1.30 5.29 13.74
N ASP A 92 -0.75 5.34 12.52
CA ASP A 92 0.67 5.57 12.26
C ASP A 92 1.15 6.89 12.87
N LEU A 93 0.45 8.00 12.58
CA LEU A 93 0.74 9.32 13.14
C LEU A 93 0.63 9.36 14.67
N SER A 94 -0.31 8.59 15.24
CA SER A 94 -0.51 8.53 16.69
C SER A 94 0.48 7.63 17.41
N SER A 95 1.13 6.69 16.71
CA SER A 95 1.97 5.66 17.32
C SER A 95 3.21 6.23 17.99
N GLN A 96 3.74 7.36 17.49
CA GLN A 96 4.99 8.00 17.97
C GLN A 96 6.17 7.03 18.16
N GLY A 97 6.18 5.89 17.45
CA GLY A 97 7.23 4.88 17.62
C GLY A 97 7.02 3.87 18.75
N GLU A 98 5.87 3.88 19.39
CA GLU A 98 5.57 3.01 20.54
C GLU A 98 4.70 1.82 20.12
N GLY A 99 5.12 0.62 20.51
CA GLY A 99 4.38 -0.60 20.20
C GLY A 99 5.26 -1.81 19.95
N GLY A 100 4.60 -2.93 19.65
CA GLY A 100 5.26 -4.17 19.26
C GLY A 100 4.79 -4.65 17.89
N ILE A 101 5.25 -5.82 17.48
CA ILE A 101 5.01 -6.39 16.15
C ILE A 101 3.53 -6.49 15.78
N ALA A 102 2.67 -6.87 16.71
CA ALA A 102 1.23 -6.96 16.45
C ALA A 102 0.60 -5.59 16.12
N HIS A 103 1.09 -4.52 16.76
CA HIS A 103 0.64 -3.15 16.50
C HIS A 103 1.12 -2.67 15.13
N LEU A 104 2.40 -2.89 14.84
CA LEU A 104 3.01 -2.54 13.55
C LEU A 104 2.31 -3.26 12.37
N GLU A 105 2.06 -4.56 12.50
CA GLU A 105 1.29 -5.31 11.51
C GLU A 105 -0.13 -4.76 11.31
N HIS A 106 -0.78 -4.30 12.39
CA HIS A 106 -2.13 -3.75 12.33
C HIS A 106 -2.16 -2.39 11.60
N ILE A 107 -1.13 -1.56 11.79
CA ILE A 107 -0.94 -0.33 11.00
C ILE A 107 -0.75 -0.70 9.53
N HIS A 108 0.24 -1.54 9.21
CA HIS A 108 0.59 -1.85 7.83
C HIS A 108 -0.50 -2.59 7.05
N ARG A 109 -1.23 -3.52 7.68
CA ARG A 109 -2.39 -4.18 7.05
C ARG A 109 -3.45 -3.18 6.61
N ARG A 110 -3.59 -2.04 7.29
CA ARG A 110 -4.59 -1.01 6.98
C ARG A 110 -4.03 0.09 6.07
N LYS A 111 -2.90 0.71 6.42
CA LYS A 111 -2.28 1.81 5.66
C LYS A 111 -1.90 1.37 4.25
N THR A 112 -1.20 0.25 4.14
CA THR A 112 -0.64 -0.24 2.86
C THR A 112 -1.42 -1.44 2.33
N GLY A 113 -1.62 -2.47 3.17
CA GLY A 113 -2.17 -3.76 2.75
C GLY A 113 -3.62 -3.71 2.23
N ALA A 114 -4.43 -2.77 2.70
CA ALA A 114 -5.82 -2.66 2.29
C ALA A 114 -5.96 -2.33 0.79
N LEU A 115 -5.08 -1.47 0.26
CA LEU A 115 -5.13 -1.07 -1.15
C LEU A 115 -4.60 -2.18 -2.08
N PHE A 116 -3.63 -2.99 -1.63
CA PHE A 116 -3.22 -4.21 -2.33
C PHE A 116 -4.39 -5.19 -2.49
N ARG A 117 -5.11 -5.46 -1.39
CA ARG A 117 -6.30 -6.34 -1.41
C ARG A 117 -7.38 -5.79 -2.33
N ALA A 118 -7.68 -4.49 -2.22
CA ALA A 118 -8.68 -3.83 -3.05
C ALA A 118 -8.33 -3.94 -4.54
N SER A 119 -7.06 -3.75 -4.92
CA SER A 119 -6.61 -3.87 -6.31
C SER A 119 -6.97 -5.21 -6.94
N LEU A 120 -6.71 -6.29 -6.20
CA LEU A 120 -6.98 -7.65 -6.65
C LEU A 120 -8.48 -7.95 -6.67
N GLN A 121 -9.21 -7.54 -5.64
CA GLN A 121 -10.65 -7.70 -5.54
C GLN A 121 -11.40 -6.95 -6.66
N LEU A 122 -11.00 -5.72 -6.97
CA LEU A 122 -11.60 -4.93 -8.06
C LEU A 122 -11.40 -5.62 -9.41
N GLY A 123 -10.19 -6.13 -9.69
CA GLY A 123 -9.92 -6.90 -10.90
C GLY A 123 -10.77 -8.17 -10.99
N ALA A 124 -10.87 -8.91 -9.88
CA ALA A 124 -11.66 -10.14 -9.79
C ALA A 124 -13.16 -9.88 -9.98
N ILE A 125 -13.71 -8.87 -9.32
CA ILE A 125 -15.12 -8.49 -9.42
C ILE A 125 -15.43 -8.02 -10.84
N ALA A 126 -14.58 -7.18 -11.44
CA ALA A 126 -14.76 -6.72 -12.81
C ALA A 126 -14.78 -7.88 -13.82
N ALA A 127 -13.91 -8.89 -13.62
CA ALA A 127 -13.86 -10.10 -14.42
C ALA A 127 -15.03 -11.08 -14.17
N GLY A 128 -15.81 -10.89 -13.09
CA GLY A 128 -16.88 -11.80 -12.71
C GLY A 128 -16.37 -13.09 -12.07
N ALA A 129 -15.27 -13.01 -11.32
CA ALA A 129 -14.75 -14.14 -10.57
C ALA A 129 -15.75 -14.68 -9.54
N ASP A 130 -15.70 -16.00 -9.33
CA ASP A 130 -16.43 -16.68 -8.27
C ASP A 130 -15.85 -16.36 -6.88
N ALA A 131 -16.54 -16.83 -5.83
CA ALA A 131 -16.16 -16.56 -4.44
C ALA A 131 -14.80 -17.17 -4.08
N ASP A 132 -14.46 -18.35 -4.61
CA ASP A 132 -13.21 -19.04 -4.29
C ASP A 132 -12.01 -18.28 -4.87
N LYS A 133 -12.12 -17.81 -6.12
CA LYS A 133 -11.11 -16.94 -6.74
C LYS A 133 -10.98 -15.61 -6.01
N LEU A 134 -12.10 -15.02 -5.59
CA LEU A 134 -12.07 -13.77 -4.84
C LEU A 134 -11.35 -13.95 -3.50
N GLN A 135 -11.65 -15.04 -2.77
CA GLN A 135 -11.01 -15.33 -1.48
C GLN A 135 -9.52 -15.63 -1.63
N ALA A 136 -9.13 -16.36 -2.68
CA ALA A 136 -7.74 -16.63 -2.97
C ALA A 136 -6.95 -15.35 -3.27
N LEU A 137 -7.50 -14.47 -4.09
CA LEU A 137 -6.91 -13.18 -4.39
C LEU A 137 -6.86 -12.24 -3.17
N ASP A 138 -7.85 -12.33 -2.28
CA ASP A 138 -7.83 -11.59 -1.02
C ASP A 138 -6.67 -12.05 -0.10
N THR A 139 -6.51 -13.37 0.06
CA THR A 139 -5.38 -13.96 0.81
C THR A 139 -4.04 -13.58 0.18
N TYR A 140 -3.92 -13.69 -1.15
CA TYR A 140 -2.72 -13.26 -1.87
C TYR A 140 -2.41 -11.78 -1.57
N GLY A 141 -3.40 -10.90 -1.70
CA GLY A 141 -3.24 -9.46 -1.46
C GLY A 141 -2.84 -9.10 -0.03
N GLU A 142 -3.41 -9.80 0.96
CA GLU A 142 -3.06 -9.59 2.37
C GLU A 142 -1.57 -9.90 2.62
N LYS A 143 -1.10 -11.04 2.11
CA LYS A 143 0.28 -11.49 2.28
C LYS A 143 1.24 -10.59 1.51
N MET A 144 0.89 -10.23 0.29
CA MET A 144 1.66 -9.31 -0.55
C MET A 144 1.82 -7.94 0.09
N GLY A 145 0.74 -7.33 0.58
CA GLY A 145 0.80 -6.00 1.19
C GLY A 145 1.69 -5.97 2.43
N LEU A 146 1.66 -7.01 3.25
CA LEU A 146 2.52 -7.09 4.43
C LEU A 146 3.98 -7.37 4.05
N ALA A 147 4.23 -8.27 3.08
CA ALA A 147 5.58 -8.53 2.60
C ALA A 147 6.21 -7.29 1.96
N PHE A 148 5.43 -6.53 1.18
CA PHE A 148 5.85 -5.29 0.56
C PHE A 148 6.40 -4.32 1.62
N GLN A 149 5.65 -4.10 2.69
CA GLN A 149 6.06 -3.18 3.74
C GLN A 149 7.29 -3.66 4.51
N ILE A 150 7.42 -4.96 4.81
CA ILE A 150 8.64 -5.50 5.44
C ILE A 150 9.86 -5.25 4.54
N VAL A 151 9.70 -5.36 3.22
CA VAL A 151 10.78 -5.08 2.28
C VAL A 151 11.07 -3.58 2.18
N ASP A 152 10.06 -2.70 2.21
CA ASP A 152 10.28 -1.23 2.28
C ASP A 152 11.12 -0.89 3.52
N ASP A 153 10.71 -1.35 4.70
CA ASP A 153 11.44 -1.10 5.95
C ASP A 153 12.90 -1.59 5.90
N LEU A 154 13.16 -2.70 5.20
CA LEU A 154 14.52 -3.24 5.00
C LEU A 154 15.34 -2.35 4.05
N LEU A 155 14.75 -1.90 2.94
CA LEU A 155 15.40 -1.04 1.95
C LEU A 155 15.70 0.35 2.53
N ASP A 156 14.79 0.89 3.35
CA ASP A 156 14.98 2.16 4.04
C ASP A 156 16.17 2.08 5.01
N LEU A 157 16.28 0.99 5.78
CA LEU A 157 17.42 0.76 6.66
C LEU A 157 18.75 0.66 5.89
N GLU A 158 18.79 -0.12 4.80
CA GLU A 158 19.99 -0.27 3.96
C GLU A 158 20.42 1.07 3.33
N SER A 159 19.44 1.87 2.86
CA SER A 159 19.68 3.20 2.27
C SER A 159 20.18 4.21 3.32
N ASP A 160 19.63 4.14 4.53
CA ASP A 160 20.07 4.95 5.66
C ASP A 160 21.50 4.59 6.05
N GLU A 161 21.91 3.32 6.07
CA GLU A 161 23.30 2.93 6.36
C GLU A 161 24.30 3.48 5.32
N GLU A 162 23.98 3.40 4.03
CA GLU A 162 24.81 3.99 2.97
C GLU A 162 24.91 5.52 3.07
N THR A 163 23.83 6.16 3.52
CA THR A 163 23.73 7.61 3.65
C THR A 163 24.32 8.11 4.96
N LEU A 164 24.21 7.37 6.07
CA LEU A 164 24.82 7.63 7.38
C LEU A 164 26.34 7.48 7.34
N GLY A 165 26.87 6.65 6.43
CA GLY A 165 28.29 6.71 6.05
C GLY A 165 28.73 8.08 5.49
N LYS A 166 27.78 8.94 5.11
CA LYS A 166 27.98 10.29 4.53
C LYS A 166 27.30 11.44 5.30
N ARG A 167 26.37 11.18 6.22
CA ARG A 167 25.64 12.17 7.04
C ARG A 167 25.78 11.87 8.54
N THR A 168 26.01 12.90 9.35
CA THR A 168 26.00 12.83 10.82
C THR A 168 24.62 12.39 11.36
N GLN A 169 24.61 11.64 12.47
CA GLN A 169 23.50 11.02 13.24
C GLN A 169 22.24 11.87 13.58
N LYS A 170 22.04 13.03 12.97
CA LYS A 170 20.96 13.97 13.32
C LYS A 170 19.65 13.77 12.55
N ASP A 171 19.69 13.02 11.43
CA ASP A 171 18.53 12.83 10.53
C ASP A 171 18.01 11.37 10.49
N SER A 172 18.55 10.44 11.29
CA SER A 172 18.06 9.06 11.32
C SER A 172 16.66 9.03 11.92
N GLN A 173 15.66 8.97 11.05
CA GLN A 173 14.23 8.73 11.26
C GLN A 173 13.75 8.86 12.72
N GLN A 174 12.98 9.92 12.99
CA GLN A 174 12.30 10.14 14.26
C GLN A 174 11.43 8.92 14.63
N GLY A 175 11.97 8.00 15.43
CA GLY A 175 11.23 7.06 16.25
C GLY A 175 10.26 6.07 15.58
N LYS A 176 10.05 6.06 14.25
CA LYS A 176 9.05 5.19 13.61
C LYS A 176 9.36 3.70 13.88
N LEU A 177 8.32 2.92 14.19
CA LEU A 177 8.42 1.47 14.36
C LEU A 177 8.65 0.80 13.01
N THR A 178 9.68 -0.03 12.90
CA THR A 178 9.97 -0.82 11.69
C THR A 178 10.14 -2.29 12.03
N PHE A 179 9.92 -3.16 11.04
CA PHE A 179 10.15 -4.59 11.23
C PHE A 179 11.61 -4.93 11.60
N PRO A 180 12.63 -4.41 10.89
CA PRO A 180 14.02 -4.65 11.26
C PRO A 180 14.37 -4.12 12.66
N GLY A 181 13.77 -3.00 13.08
CA GLY A 181 13.97 -2.45 14.43
C GLY A 181 13.42 -3.37 15.54
N LEU A 182 12.35 -4.11 15.27
CA LEU A 182 11.68 -4.99 16.25
C LEU A 182 12.11 -6.46 16.18
N LEU A 183 12.42 -6.99 14.99
CA LEU A 183 12.76 -8.41 14.77
C LEU A 183 14.24 -8.64 14.43
N GLY A 184 14.95 -7.60 13.99
CA GLY A 184 16.22 -7.74 13.29
C GLY A 184 16.05 -8.01 11.79
N VAL A 185 17.12 -7.74 11.04
CA VAL A 185 17.16 -7.81 9.57
C VAL A 185 16.88 -9.23 9.06
N ASP A 186 17.59 -10.23 9.59
CA ASP A 186 17.50 -11.62 9.10
C ASP A 186 16.09 -12.20 9.28
N GLU A 187 15.49 -11.97 10.44
CA GLU A 187 14.14 -12.45 10.74
C GLU A 187 13.08 -11.71 9.93
N SER A 188 13.27 -10.41 9.69
CA SER A 188 12.39 -9.63 8.81
C SER A 188 12.43 -10.17 7.38
N ARG A 189 13.63 -10.46 6.85
CA ARG A 189 13.81 -11.06 5.52
C ARG A 189 13.13 -12.43 5.41
N ARG A 190 13.39 -13.32 6.39
CA ARG A 190 12.76 -14.64 6.47
C ARG A 190 11.24 -14.54 6.51
N ARG A 191 10.71 -13.54 7.23
CA ARG A 191 9.28 -13.30 7.32
C ARG A 191 8.67 -12.83 6.00
N ALA A 192 9.34 -11.93 5.27
CA ALA A 192 8.91 -11.52 3.94
C ALA A 192 8.89 -12.69 2.96
N GLU A 193 9.94 -13.52 2.94
CA GLU A 193 10.02 -14.73 2.11
C GLU A 193 8.87 -15.71 2.41
N GLN A 194 8.57 -15.94 3.68
CA GLN A 194 7.46 -16.80 4.08
C GLN A 194 6.11 -16.25 3.62
N LEU A 195 5.88 -14.94 3.75
CA LEU A 195 4.65 -14.30 3.29
C LEU A 195 4.47 -14.42 1.77
N ILE A 196 5.55 -14.26 0.99
CA ILE A 196 5.52 -14.45 -0.46
C ILE A 196 5.24 -15.91 -0.82
N ALA A 197 5.86 -16.86 -0.13
CA ALA A 197 5.57 -18.27 -0.33
C ALA A 197 4.10 -18.61 -0.02
N ASP A 198 3.54 -18.04 1.06
CA ASP A 198 2.12 -18.19 1.41
C ASP A 198 1.21 -17.55 0.35
N ALA A 199 1.58 -16.37 -0.15
CA ALA A 199 0.86 -15.67 -1.21
C ALA A 199 0.77 -16.54 -2.47
N CYS A 200 1.90 -17.06 -2.97
CA CYS A 200 1.91 -17.92 -4.15
C CYS A 200 1.07 -19.20 -3.94
N ARG A 201 1.12 -19.82 -2.75
CA ARG A 201 0.29 -21.01 -2.47
C ARG A 201 -1.22 -20.71 -2.55
N SER A 202 -1.65 -19.52 -2.17
CA SER A 202 -3.07 -19.13 -2.29
C SER A 202 -3.57 -19.05 -3.74
N LEU A 203 -2.67 -18.95 -4.72
CA LEU A 203 -3.02 -18.88 -6.13
C LEU A 203 -3.17 -20.24 -6.82
N THR A 204 -3.01 -21.35 -6.11
CA THR A 204 -2.98 -22.70 -6.69
C THR A 204 -4.17 -23.01 -7.60
N LEU A 205 -5.38 -22.53 -7.27
CA LEU A 205 -6.60 -22.76 -8.06
C LEU A 205 -6.60 -22.06 -9.44
N PHE A 206 -5.72 -21.08 -9.66
CA PHE A 206 -5.56 -20.40 -10.96
C PHE A 206 -4.62 -21.18 -11.89
N GLY A 207 -3.86 -22.15 -11.37
CA GLY A 207 -2.90 -22.94 -12.13
C GLY A 207 -1.92 -22.04 -12.91
N PRO A 208 -1.62 -22.36 -14.18
CA PRO A 208 -0.67 -21.57 -14.99
C PRO A 208 -1.04 -20.10 -15.19
N GLN A 209 -2.31 -19.72 -14.99
CA GLN A 209 -2.77 -18.33 -15.11
C GLN A 209 -2.26 -17.45 -13.97
N ALA A 210 -1.79 -18.05 -12.85
CA ALA A 210 -1.21 -17.35 -11.71
C ALA A 210 0.17 -16.74 -11.98
N SER A 211 0.87 -17.18 -13.04
CA SER A 211 2.28 -16.85 -13.30
C SER A 211 2.64 -15.36 -13.21
N ARG A 212 1.76 -14.46 -13.65
CA ARG A 212 1.99 -13.02 -13.53
C ARG A 212 1.94 -12.51 -12.09
N LEU A 213 1.01 -13.03 -11.29
CA LEU A 213 0.93 -12.69 -9.88
C LEU A 213 2.09 -13.30 -9.10
N GLU A 214 2.46 -14.55 -9.37
CA GLU A 214 3.66 -15.17 -8.79
C GLU A 214 4.92 -14.35 -9.11
N GLY A 215 5.07 -13.89 -10.36
CA GLY A 215 6.15 -13.01 -10.76
C GLY A 215 6.18 -11.68 -9.99
N LEU A 216 5.00 -11.07 -9.75
CA LEU A 216 4.91 -9.85 -8.91
C LEU A 216 5.29 -10.13 -7.46
N ALA A 217 4.93 -11.30 -6.92
CA ALA A 217 5.28 -11.70 -5.57
C ALA A 217 6.79 -11.84 -5.38
N HIS A 218 7.47 -12.49 -6.34
CA HIS A 218 8.93 -12.59 -6.32
C HIS A 218 9.62 -11.25 -6.56
N TYR A 219 9.08 -10.41 -7.44
CA TYR A 219 9.61 -9.07 -7.67
C TYR A 219 9.66 -8.23 -6.39
N VAL A 220 8.67 -8.36 -5.49
CA VAL A 220 8.68 -7.65 -4.20
C VAL A 220 9.91 -7.97 -3.35
N LEU A 221 10.46 -9.18 -3.41
CA LEU A 221 11.68 -9.54 -2.67
C LEU A 221 12.97 -9.05 -3.35
N GLU A 222 12.93 -8.89 -4.67
CA GLU A 222 14.12 -8.59 -5.51
C GLU A 222 14.28 -7.10 -5.82
N ARG A 223 13.25 -6.29 -5.53
CA ARG A 223 13.28 -4.85 -5.81
C ARG A 223 14.36 -4.15 -5.01
N LYS A 224 14.84 -3.04 -5.57
CA LYS A 224 15.94 -2.21 -5.03
C LYS A 224 15.51 -0.77 -4.72
N HIS A 225 14.21 -0.50 -4.86
CA HIS A 225 13.54 0.78 -4.65
C HIS A 225 12.02 0.53 -4.55
#